data_AF-A0A7R9TJD3-F1
#
_entry.id   AF-A0A7R9TJD3-F1
#
_cell.length_a   1.000
_cell.length_b   1.000
_cell.length_c   1.000
_cell.angle_alpha   90.00
_cell.angle_beta   90.00
_cell.angle_gamma   90.00
#
_symmetry.space_group_name_H-M   'P 1'
#
loop_
_entity.id
_entity.type
_entity.pdbx_description
1 polymer ?
#
loop_
_entity_poly.entity_id
_entity_poly.type
_entity_poly.pdbx_seq_one_letter_code
_entity_poly.pdbx_strand_id
1 'polypeptide(L)'
;IQMSGRAGRRGKDDRGVVILMMEDKMQPETAKSMVKGKPDPLYSSFHVSFSMLINMARSAGGVEPEELVSKTFAQYQAERAMPELLAKAERLEAERDAIQVDGADESAVRDYLDAEARLGAARAQARAITHAPQHALPYLQGGRLVKVAAAAGGDGRACWGVVIKSTRTGGASSKAEGKKAASGGDGAEADPVAAAAAAARA
;
A
#
# COMPACT_ATOMS: atom_id res chain seq x y z
N ILE A 1 -18.48 4.85 14.52
CA ILE A 1 -19.66 4.73 15.41
C ILE A 1 -19.69 5.80 16.51
N GLN A 2 -18.58 6.06 17.24
CA GLN A 2 -18.56 7.01 18.37
C GLN A 2 -18.94 8.46 18.00
N MET A 3 -18.45 8.95 16.86
CA MET A 3 -18.75 10.32 16.38
C MET A 3 -20.19 10.43 15.85
N SER A 4 -20.60 9.49 15.00
CA SER A 4 -21.95 9.45 14.41
C SER A 4 -23.05 9.21 15.47
N GLY A 5 -22.73 8.53 16.56
CA GLY A 5 -23.64 8.30 17.69
C GLY A 5 -24.02 9.55 18.49
N ARG A 6 -23.41 10.70 18.22
CA ARG A 6 -23.81 11.99 18.80
C ARG A 6 -24.99 12.64 18.08
N ALA A 7 -25.37 12.15 16.90
CA ALA A 7 -26.48 12.70 16.13
C ALA A 7 -27.83 12.24 16.69
N GLY A 8 -28.73 13.19 16.98
CA GLY A 8 -30.08 12.95 17.49
C GLY A 8 -30.19 13.08 19.02
N ARG A 9 -31.13 13.90 19.48
CA ARG A 9 -31.39 14.15 20.91
C ARG A 9 -32.56 13.31 21.40
N ARG A 10 -32.33 12.55 22.48
CA ARG A 10 -33.33 11.67 23.10
C ARG A 10 -34.61 12.43 23.44
N GLY A 11 -35.74 11.97 22.89
CA GLY A 11 -37.07 12.53 23.16
C GLY A 11 -37.40 13.85 22.46
N LYS A 12 -36.49 14.38 21.62
CA LYS A 12 -36.72 15.62 20.84
C LYS A 12 -36.65 15.41 19.34
N ASP A 13 -35.77 14.52 18.88
CA ASP A 13 -35.57 14.25 17.46
C ASP A 13 -35.96 12.79 17.16
N ASP A 14 -36.76 12.56 16.10
CA ASP A 14 -37.19 11.20 15.70
C ASP A 14 -36.06 10.36 15.10
N ARG A 15 -35.04 11.01 14.52
CA ARG A 15 -33.87 10.38 13.89
C ARG A 15 -32.63 11.27 13.96
N GLY A 16 -31.45 10.65 14.08
CA GLY A 16 -30.17 11.33 13.89
C GLY A 16 -29.73 11.27 12.43
N VAL A 17 -29.39 12.41 11.83
CA VAL A 17 -28.87 12.48 10.45
C VAL A 17 -27.37 12.77 10.51
N VAL A 18 -26.58 11.98 9.80
CA VAL A 18 -25.12 12.15 9.67
C VAL A 18 -24.80 12.27 8.20
N ILE A 19 -24.10 13.35 7.82
CA ILE A 19 -23.69 13.62 6.44
C ILE A 19 -22.18 13.42 6.35
N LEU A 20 -21.73 12.54 5.45
CA LEU A 20 -20.32 12.29 5.18
C LEU A 20 -19.92 13.00 3.88
N MET A 21 -18.92 13.88 3.95
CA MET A 21 -18.31 14.47 2.75
C MET A 21 -17.17 13.56 2.29
N MET A 22 -17.25 13.06 1.05
CA MET A 22 -16.27 12.14 0.47
C MET A 22 -15.49 12.82 -0.65
N GLU A 23 -14.21 12.49 -0.74
CA GLU A 23 -13.37 12.86 -1.88
C GLU A 23 -13.35 11.74 -2.92
N ASP A 24 -13.16 12.10 -4.19
CA ASP A 24 -13.22 11.19 -5.35
C ASP A 24 -12.12 10.09 -5.34
N LYS A 25 -11.11 10.24 -4.49
CA LYS A 25 -10.01 9.27 -4.33
C LYS A 25 -10.32 8.13 -3.35
N MET A 26 -11.44 8.20 -2.63
CA MET A 26 -11.78 7.15 -1.66
C MET A 26 -12.33 5.91 -2.36
N GLN A 27 -11.74 4.74 -2.10
CA GLN A 27 -12.25 3.49 -2.65
C GLN A 27 -13.64 3.16 -2.07
N PRO A 28 -14.57 2.63 -2.89
CA PRO A 28 -15.94 2.35 -2.46
C PRO A 28 -16.00 1.33 -1.31
N GLU A 29 -15.06 0.40 -1.25
CA GLU A 29 -14.98 -0.59 -0.16
C GLU A 29 -14.64 0.06 1.20
N THR A 30 -13.74 1.05 1.22
CA THR A 30 -13.41 1.81 2.44
C THR A 30 -14.61 2.64 2.90
N ALA A 31 -15.32 3.30 1.99
CA ALA A 31 -16.53 4.05 2.35
C ALA A 31 -17.61 3.14 2.95
N LYS A 32 -17.79 1.94 2.36
CA LYS A 32 -18.73 0.93 2.87
C LYS A 32 -18.32 0.41 4.25
N SER A 33 -17.04 0.14 4.48
CA SER A 33 -16.54 -0.29 5.79
C SER A 33 -16.65 0.81 6.84
N MET A 34 -16.53 2.10 6.49
CA MET A 34 -16.73 3.18 7.44
C MET A 34 -18.18 3.31 7.92
N VAL A 35 -19.16 3.12 7.01
CA VAL A 35 -20.59 3.27 7.34
C VAL A 35 -21.18 2.02 7.99
N LYS A 36 -20.85 0.83 7.47
CA LYS A 36 -21.39 -0.46 7.94
C LYS A 36 -20.39 -1.27 8.77
N GLY A 37 -19.25 -0.69 9.10
CA GLY A 37 -18.16 -1.37 9.80
C GLY A 37 -18.55 -1.84 11.18
N LYS A 38 -17.91 -2.94 11.59
CA LYS A 38 -17.89 -3.36 12.99
C LYS A 38 -17.05 -2.35 13.80
N PRO A 39 -17.32 -2.20 15.10
CA PRO A 39 -16.42 -1.46 15.97
C PRO A 39 -15.02 -2.09 15.95
N ASP A 40 -14.00 -1.23 15.97
CA ASP A 40 -12.61 -1.70 16.03
C ASP A 40 -12.33 -2.38 17.39
N PRO A 41 -11.62 -3.51 17.40
CA PRO A 41 -11.22 -4.15 18.64
C PRO A 41 -10.20 -3.27 19.40
N LEU A 42 -10.22 -3.36 20.74
CA LEU A 42 -9.30 -2.61 21.58
C LEU A 42 -7.93 -3.28 21.62
N TYR A 43 -6.97 -2.76 20.85
CA TYR A 43 -5.58 -3.18 20.94
C TYR A 43 -4.82 -2.39 22.00
N SER A 44 -3.99 -3.10 22.76
CA SER A 44 -3.09 -2.46 23.72
C SER A 44 -1.98 -1.71 22.99
N SER A 45 -1.81 -0.42 23.25
CA SER A 45 -0.67 0.39 22.79
C SER A 45 0.42 0.51 23.86
N PHE A 46 0.49 -0.46 24.78
CA PHE A 46 1.46 -0.43 25.87
C PHE A 46 2.89 -0.48 25.32
N HIS A 47 3.72 0.47 25.73
CA HIS A 47 5.15 0.50 25.45
C HIS A 47 5.91 0.96 26.68
N VAL A 48 7.10 0.41 26.90
CA VAL A 48 7.95 0.79 28.04
C VAL A 48 8.61 2.13 27.73
N SER A 49 8.36 3.14 28.57
CA SER A 49 8.99 4.45 28.46
C SER A 49 10.11 4.62 29.49
N PHE A 50 11.08 5.48 29.20
CA PHE A 50 12.20 5.73 30.11
C PHE A 50 11.75 6.27 31.48
N SER A 51 10.72 7.13 31.49
CA SER A 51 10.13 7.63 32.75
C SER A 51 9.51 6.51 33.58
N MET A 52 8.87 5.52 32.91
CA MET A 52 8.34 4.34 33.58
C MET A 52 9.46 3.53 34.25
N LEU A 53 10.55 3.26 33.52
CA LEU A 53 11.70 2.53 34.04
C LEU A 53 12.35 3.23 35.24
N ILE A 54 12.55 4.55 35.17
CA ILE A 54 13.10 5.32 36.30
C ILE A 54 12.18 5.25 37.52
N ASN A 55 10.86 5.40 37.33
CA ASN A 55 9.91 5.34 38.43
C ASN A 55 9.87 3.94 39.07
N MET A 56 10.04 2.89 38.26
CA MET A 56 10.14 1.52 38.75
C MET A 56 11.45 1.29 39.52
N ALA A 57 12.59 1.72 38.99
CA ALA A 57 13.88 1.62 39.66
C ALA A 57 13.94 2.42 40.98
N ARG A 58 13.21 3.55 41.05
CA ARG A 58 13.11 4.37 42.27
C ARG A 58 12.23 3.72 43.34
N SER A 59 11.17 3.02 42.94
CA SER A 59 10.28 2.36 43.88
C SER A 59 10.94 1.06 44.35
N ALA A 60 11.68 1.14 45.46
CA ALA A 60 12.41 0.04 46.10
C ALA A 60 11.51 -1.11 46.63
N GLY A 61 10.25 -1.20 46.16
CA GLY A 61 9.18 -2.09 46.63
C GLY A 61 8.86 -3.29 45.74
N GLY A 62 9.72 -3.66 44.78
CA GLY A 62 9.74 -5.04 44.25
C GLY A 62 8.89 -5.35 43.02
N VAL A 63 8.53 -4.37 42.18
CA VAL A 63 7.98 -4.70 40.85
C VAL A 63 9.11 -4.73 39.85
N GLU A 64 9.58 -5.94 39.56
CA GLU A 64 10.53 -6.15 38.47
C GLU A 64 9.88 -5.76 37.13
N PRO A 65 10.62 -5.10 36.22
CA PRO A 65 10.07 -4.69 34.93
C PRO A 65 9.55 -5.88 34.12
N GLU A 66 10.11 -7.07 34.35
CA GLU A 66 9.66 -8.33 33.75
C GLU A 66 8.25 -8.74 34.20
N GLU A 67 7.95 -8.59 35.49
CA GLU A 67 6.62 -8.90 36.03
C GLU A 67 5.56 -7.91 35.56
N LEU A 68 5.94 -6.65 35.34
CA LEU A 68 5.05 -5.70 34.71
C LEU A 68 4.71 -6.15 33.28
N VAL A 69 5.74 -6.46 32.47
CA VAL A 69 5.55 -6.84 31.07
C VAL A 69 4.65 -8.08 30.96
N SER A 70 4.84 -9.07 31.83
CA SER A 70 4.01 -10.28 31.86
C SER A 70 2.53 -10.00 32.20
N LYS A 71 2.25 -8.98 33.02
CA LYS A 71 0.88 -8.56 33.38
C LYS A 71 0.29 -7.49 32.47
N THR A 72 0.90 -7.19 31.33
CA THR A 72 0.36 -6.21 30.38
C THR A 72 -0.83 -6.75 29.59
N PHE A 73 -1.75 -5.86 29.23
CA PHE A 73 -2.85 -6.20 28.31
C PHE A 73 -2.34 -6.58 26.91
N ALA A 74 -1.17 -6.08 26.51
CA ALA A 74 -0.54 -6.48 25.24
C ALA A 74 -0.14 -7.96 25.26
N GLN A 75 0.52 -8.40 26.35
CA GLN A 75 0.90 -9.79 26.53
C GLN A 75 -0.33 -10.71 26.59
N TYR A 76 -1.35 -10.32 27.35
CA TYR A 76 -2.61 -11.07 27.42
C TYR A 76 -3.26 -11.26 26.03
N GLN A 77 -3.28 -10.22 25.19
CA GLN A 77 -3.81 -10.32 23.83
C GLN A 77 -2.98 -11.26 22.95
N ALA A 78 -1.65 -11.19 23.05
CA ALA A 78 -0.74 -12.05 22.30
C ALA A 78 -0.90 -13.52 22.68
N GLU A 79 -0.95 -13.83 23.99
CA GLU A 79 -1.15 -15.18 24.51
C GLU A 79 -2.52 -15.75 24.10
N ARG A 80 -3.56 -14.92 24.14
CA ARG A 80 -4.90 -15.31 23.71
C ARG A 80 -4.99 -15.56 22.20
N ALA A 81 -4.26 -14.81 21.39
CA ALA A 81 -4.23 -14.96 19.94
C ALA A 81 -3.33 -16.12 19.47
N MET A 82 -2.32 -16.50 20.26
CA MET A 82 -1.35 -17.56 19.95
C MET A 82 -1.98 -18.89 19.50
N PRO A 83 -2.94 -19.50 20.23
CA PRO A 83 -3.50 -20.79 19.82
C PRO A 83 -4.29 -20.71 18.50
N GLU A 84 -4.97 -19.59 18.24
CA GLU A 84 -5.69 -19.39 16.97
C GLU A 84 -4.72 -19.26 15.80
N LEU A 85 -3.60 -18.56 16.00
CA LEU A 85 -2.55 -18.42 15.00
C LEU A 85 -1.84 -19.75 14.72
N LEU A 86 -1.54 -20.53 15.76
CA LEU A 86 -0.95 -21.86 15.63
C LEU A 86 -1.89 -22.81 14.87
N ALA A 87 -3.17 -22.87 15.25
CA ALA A 87 -4.15 -23.68 14.54
C ALA A 87 -4.32 -23.27 13.06
N LYS A 88 -4.21 -21.97 12.77
CA LYS A 88 -4.24 -21.45 11.40
C LYS A 88 -2.98 -21.83 10.62
N ALA A 89 -1.81 -21.77 11.25
CA ALA A 89 -0.54 -22.19 10.65
C ALA A 89 -0.59 -23.69 10.31
N GLU A 90 -0.98 -24.53 11.27
CA GLU A 90 -1.15 -25.98 11.07
C GLU A 90 -2.14 -26.28 9.94
N ARG A 91 -3.27 -25.55 9.87
CA ARG A 91 -4.24 -25.71 8.78
C ARG A 91 -3.64 -25.37 7.41
N LEU A 92 -2.92 -24.25 7.32
CA LEU A 92 -2.28 -23.82 6.07
C LEU A 92 -1.13 -24.75 5.66
N GLU A 93 -0.40 -25.31 6.62
CA GLU A 93 0.61 -26.34 6.37
C GLU A 93 -0.03 -27.63 5.85
N ALA A 94 -1.14 -28.08 6.45
CA ALA A 94 -1.89 -29.23 5.96
C ALA A 94 -2.47 -28.99 4.56
N GLU A 95 -3.01 -27.79 4.28
CA GLU A 95 -3.48 -27.39 2.96
C GLU A 95 -2.33 -27.40 1.94
N ARG A 96 -1.14 -26.90 2.30
CA ARG A 96 0.06 -26.95 1.47
C ARG A 96 0.47 -28.39 1.18
N ASP A 97 0.55 -29.24 2.20
CA ASP A 97 1.03 -30.62 2.07
C ASP A 97 0.04 -31.52 1.31
N ALA A 98 -1.25 -31.17 1.34
CA ALA A 98 -2.28 -31.80 0.52
C ALA A 98 -2.18 -31.42 -0.96
N ILE A 99 -1.61 -30.26 -1.29
CA ILE A 99 -1.34 -29.84 -2.67
C ILE A 99 -0.04 -30.51 -3.12
N GLN A 100 -0.14 -31.77 -3.54
CA GLN A 100 0.94 -32.46 -4.22
C GLN A 100 0.82 -32.23 -5.73
N VAL A 101 1.90 -31.75 -6.35
CA VAL A 101 1.96 -31.58 -7.80
C VAL A 101 2.31 -32.94 -8.41
N ASP A 102 1.29 -33.65 -8.88
CA ASP A 102 1.49 -34.95 -9.51
C ASP A 102 2.29 -34.83 -10.83
N GLY A 103 3.45 -35.50 -10.88
CA GLY A 103 4.12 -35.84 -12.15
C GLY A 103 5.26 -34.93 -12.64
N ALA A 104 5.72 -33.95 -11.86
CA ALA A 104 6.90 -33.15 -12.20
C ALA A 104 7.80 -32.93 -10.98
N ASP A 105 9.12 -32.85 -11.19
CA ASP A 105 10.05 -32.42 -10.15
C ASP A 105 9.59 -31.05 -9.62
N GLU A 106 9.21 -30.97 -8.35
CA GLU A 106 8.73 -29.73 -7.71
C GLU A 106 9.76 -28.60 -7.89
N SER A 107 11.04 -28.95 -7.90
CA SER A 107 12.16 -28.04 -8.18
C SER A 107 12.07 -27.43 -9.59
N ALA A 108 11.77 -28.23 -10.62
CA ALA A 108 11.71 -27.74 -12.00
C ALA A 108 10.50 -26.81 -12.21
N VAL A 109 9.36 -27.11 -11.58
CA VAL A 109 8.17 -26.25 -11.61
C VAL A 109 8.45 -24.93 -10.90
N ARG A 110 9.13 -24.96 -9.75
CA ARG A 110 9.56 -23.77 -9.01
C ARG A 110 10.50 -22.90 -9.84
N ASP A 111 11.51 -23.51 -10.46
CA ASP A 111 12.45 -22.79 -11.33
C ASP A 111 11.75 -22.14 -12.53
N TYR A 112 10.74 -22.82 -13.10
CA TYR A 112 9.92 -22.27 -14.18
C TYR A 112 9.10 -21.06 -13.72
N LEU A 113 8.42 -21.14 -12.57
CA LEU A 113 7.64 -20.03 -12.01
C LEU A 113 8.53 -18.83 -11.66
N ASP A 114 9.72 -19.09 -11.12
CA ASP A 114 10.72 -18.04 -10.85
C ASP A 114 11.20 -17.39 -12.15
N ALA A 115 11.43 -18.18 -13.21
CA ALA A 115 11.79 -17.66 -14.51
C ALA A 115 10.66 -16.81 -15.12
N GLU A 116 9.40 -17.22 -15.00
CA GLU A 116 8.24 -16.42 -15.44
C GLU A 116 8.11 -15.12 -14.65
N ALA A 117 8.30 -15.15 -13.34
CA ALA A 117 8.27 -13.95 -12.49
C ALA A 117 9.39 -12.96 -12.89
N ARG A 118 10.61 -13.47 -13.12
CA ARG A 118 11.75 -12.66 -13.61
C ARG A 118 11.46 -12.08 -14.99
N LEU A 119 10.88 -12.86 -15.91
CA LEU A 119 10.46 -12.40 -17.23
C LEU A 119 9.39 -11.30 -17.13
N GLY A 120 8.43 -11.46 -16.21
CA GLY A 120 7.40 -10.45 -15.92
C GLY A 120 8.01 -9.14 -15.44
N ALA A 121 8.95 -9.20 -14.49
CA ALA A 121 9.66 -8.04 -13.97
C ALA A 121 10.51 -7.35 -15.05
N ALA A 122 11.28 -8.12 -15.83
CA ALA A 122 12.09 -7.59 -16.94
C ALA A 122 11.21 -6.94 -18.02
N ARG A 123 10.07 -7.55 -18.36
CA ARG A 123 9.08 -6.96 -19.27
C ARG A 123 8.49 -5.67 -18.71
N ALA A 124 8.20 -5.60 -17.40
CA ALA A 124 7.69 -4.38 -16.77
C ALA A 124 8.72 -3.25 -16.81
N GLN A 125 10.01 -3.56 -16.55
CA GLN A 125 11.11 -2.61 -16.67
C GLN A 125 11.27 -2.11 -18.11
N ALA A 126 11.32 -3.02 -19.09
CA ALA A 126 11.37 -2.65 -20.51
C ALA A 126 10.18 -1.79 -20.92
N ARG A 127 8.99 -2.09 -20.37
CA ARG A 127 7.77 -1.31 -20.61
C ARG A 127 7.85 0.09 -20.00
N ALA A 128 8.40 0.24 -18.80
CA ALA A 128 8.60 1.53 -18.14
C ALA A 128 9.54 2.43 -18.94
N ILE A 129 10.65 1.88 -19.44
CA ILE A 129 11.59 2.60 -20.32
C ILE A 129 10.89 2.99 -21.63
N THR A 130 10.19 2.04 -22.27
CA THR A 130 9.50 2.31 -23.55
C THR A 130 8.39 3.36 -23.41
N HIS A 131 7.66 3.35 -22.29
CA HIS A 131 6.61 4.34 -22.00
C HIS A 131 7.13 5.69 -21.50
N ALA A 132 8.44 5.83 -21.24
CA ALA A 132 9.00 7.10 -20.84
C ALA A 132 8.75 8.15 -21.93
N PRO A 133 8.36 9.39 -21.58
CA PRO A 133 8.01 10.43 -22.56
C PRO A 133 9.13 10.71 -23.58
N GLN A 134 10.40 10.52 -23.20
CA GLN A 134 11.55 10.72 -24.08
C GLN A 134 11.57 9.72 -25.25
N HIS A 135 11.12 8.49 -25.03
CA HIS A 135 11.16 7.41 -26.02
C HIS A 135 9.81 7.22 -26.73
N ALA A 136 8.69 7.36 -26.02
CA ALA A 136 7.36 7.13 -26.59
C ALA A 136 6.83 8.29 -27.45
N LEU A 137 7.12 9.54 -27.05
CA LEU A 137 6.48 10.73 -27.63
C LEU A 137 6.70 10.91 -29.14
N PRO A 138 7.90 10.68 -29.72
CA PRO A 138 8.14 10.81 -31.16
C PRO A 138 7.25 9.88 -32.00
N TYR A 139 6.83 8.76 -31.41
CA TYR A 139 6.09 7.70 -32.06
C TYR A 139 4.57 7.82 -31.86
N LEU A 140 4.08 8.66 -30.96
CA LEU A 140 2.63 8.82 -30.70
C LEU A 140 1.95 9.78 -31.68
N GLN A 141 2.17 9.58 -32.97
CA GLN A 141 1.53 10.33 -34.04
C GLN A 141 0.09 9.84 -34.27
N GLY A 142 -0.79 10.76 -34.71
CA GLY A 142 -2.17 10.42 -35.08
C GLY A 142 -2.20 9.32 -36.14
N GLY A 143 -3.06 8.31 -35.97
CA GLY A 143 -3.19 7.17 -36.87
C GLY A 143 -2.33 5.95 -36.50
N ARG A 144 -1.45 6.02 -35.50
CA ARG A 144 -0.66 4.86 -35.06
C ARG A 144 -1.49 3.85 -34.27
N LEU A 145 -1.30 2.57 -34.55
CA LEU A 145 -1.85 1.47 -33.75
C LEU A 145 -1.08 1.31 -32.43
N VAL A 146 -1.82 1.25 -31.33
CA VAL A 146 -1.30 1.05 -29.98
C VAL A 146 -2.09 -0.05 -29.28
N LYS A 147 -1.39 -0.87 -28.49
CA LYS A 147 -2.02 -1.86 -27.62
C LYS A 147 -2.28 -1.21 -26.27
N VAL A 148 -3.55 -0.96 -25.96
CA VAL A 148 -3.95 -0.36 -24.69
C VAL A 148 -4.28 -1.50 -23.73
N ALA A 149 -3.43 -1.67 -22.72
CA ALA A 149 -3.79 -2.43 -21.54
C ALA A 149 -4.55 -1.47 -20.61
N ALA A 150 -5.82 -1.75 -20.35
CA ALA A 150 -6.61 -0.95 -19.40
C ALA A 150 -5.89 -0.94 -18.04
N ALA A 151 -5.79 0.25 -17.44
CA ALA A 151 -5.37 0.37 -16.06
C ALA A 151 -6.39 -0.37 -15.18
N ALA A 152 -5.88 -1.09 -14.16
CA ALA A 152 -6.63 -1.98 -13.29
C ALA A 152 -8.01 -1.41 -12.89
N GLY A 153 -9.10 -2.03 -13.37
CA GLY A 153 -10.47 -1.63 -13.01
C GLY A 153 -11.60 -1.95 -14.01
N GLY A 154 -11.30 -2.31 -15.27
CA GLY A 154 -12.29 -2.77 -16.25
C GLY A 154 -11.92 -4.13 -16.84
N ASP A 155 -12.89 -4.84 -17.43
CA ASP A 155 -12.71 -6.15 -18.09
C ASP A 155 -11.40 -6.19 -18.87
N GLY A 156 -10.40 -6.85 -18.27
CA GLY A 156 -8.96 -6.61 -18.46
C GLY A 156 -8.39 -7.12 -19.78
N ARG A 157 -9.12 -7.02 -20.89
CA ARG A 157 -8.63 -7.40 -22.21
C ARG A 157 -7.84 -6.26 -22.79
N ALA A 158 -6.54 -6.49 -22.99
CA ALA A 158 -5.72 -5.59 -23.77
C ALA A 158 -6.27 -5.51 -25.19
N CYS A 159 -6.73 -4.32 -25.59
CA CYS A 159 -7.31 -4.09 -26.90
C CYS A 159 -6.36 -3.28 -27.79
N TRP A 160 -6.54 -3.42 -29.10
CA TRP A 160 -5.86 -2.58 -30.07
C TRP A 160 -6.69 -1.32 -30.31
N GLY A 161 -6.02 -0.17 -30.30
CA GLY A 161 -6.61 1.13 -30.58
C GLY A 161 -5.71 1.96 -31.48
N VAL A 162 -6.24 3.08 -31.97
CA VAL A 162 -5.50 4.04 -32.79
C VAL A 162 -5.30 5.34 -32.01
N VAL A 163 -4.12 5.92 -32.07
CA VAL A 163 -3.83 7.23 -31.48
C VAL A 163 -4.57 8.29 -32.27
N ILE A 164 -5.47 9.02 -31.60
CA ILE A 164 -6.19 10.15 -32.21
C ILE A 164 -5.41 11.44 -32.00
N LYS A 165 -5.01 11.69 -30.75
CA LYS A 165 -4.28 12.90 -30.35
C LYS A 165 -3.51 12.64 -29.06
N SER A 166 -2.26 13.09 -29.01
CA SER A 166 -1.47 13.14 -27.77
C SER A 166 -1.32 14.58 -27.31
N THR A 167 -1.72 14.89 -26.08
CA THR A 167 -1.50 16.20 -25.45
C THR A 167 -0.69 16.05 -24.19
N ARG A 168 0.28 16.95 -23.97
CA ARG A 168 1.01 17.00 -22.70
C ARG A 168 0.07 17.53 -21.61
N THR A 169 -0.25 16.70 -20.64
CA THR A 169 -0.91 17.13 -19.40
C THR A 169 0.15 17.56 -18.41
N GLY A 170 0.39 18.87 -18.28
CA GLY A 170 1.27 19.43 -17.25
C GLY A 170 1.36 20.95 -17.29
N GLY A 171 0.68 21.61 -16.35
CA GLY A 171 0.84 23.04 -16.02
C GLY A 171 -0.46 23.82 -15.93
N ALA A 172 -1.23 23.66 -14.84
CA ALA A 172 -2.13 24.74 -14.41
C ALA A 172 -1.24 25.94 -14.02
N SER A 173 -1.28 26.98 -14.86
CA SER A 173 -0.84 28.37 -14.64
C SER A 173 0.42 28.63 -13.78
N SER A 174 1.56 28.90 -14.44
CA SER A 174 2.49 29.93 -13.98
C SER A 174 2.87 30.84 -15.16
N LYS A 175 1.98 31.78 -15.46
CA LYS A 175 2.26 32.90 -16.36
C LYS A 175 2.33 34.14 -15.47
N ALA A 176 3.52 34.41 -14.93
CA ALA A 176 3.85 35.70 -14.31
C ALA A 176 5.34 36.00 -14.57
N GLU A 177 5.53 37.11 -15.27
CA GLU A 177 6.70 37.99 -15.28
C GLU A 177 8.04 37.45 -15.81
N GLY A 178 8.35 37.92 -17.03
CA GLY A 178 9.72 38.00 -17.50
C GLY A 178 10.49 39.09 -16.75
N LYS A 179 11.67 38.74 -16.22
CA LYS A 179 12.76 39.68 -16.04
C LYS A 179 14.10 38.95 -16.15
N LYS A 180 14.97 39.50 -17.00
CA LYS A 180 16.38 39.16 -17.25
C LYS A 180 17.17 38.89 -15.96
N ALA A 181 17.98 37.83 -15.96
CA ALA A 181 19.37 37.86 -15.47
C ALA A 181 20.16 36.69 -16.07
N ALA A 182 21.35 36.98 -16.59
CA ALA A 182 22.32 36.02 -17.07
C ALA A 182 23.36 35.74 -15.96
N SER A 183 23.77 34.49 -15.78
CA SER A 183 25.14 34.08 -15.40
C SER A 183 25.19 32.56 -15.21
N GLY A 184 26.27 31.95 -15.70
CA GLY A 184 26.48 30.49 -15.72
C GLY A 184 26.68 29.83 -14.37
N GLY A 185 26.82 28.51 -14.43
CA GLY A 185 27.13 27.66 -13.29
C GLY A 185 26.89 26.20 -13.64
N ASP A 186 27.99 25.49 -13.83
CA ASP A 186 28.15 24.05 -14.02
C ASP A 186 27.24 23.23 -13.08
N GLY A 187 26.57 22.21 -13.62
CA GLY A 187 25.55 21.44 -12.91
C GLY A 187 25.64 19.96 -13.27
N ALA A 188 26.40 19.23 -12.44
CA ALA A 188 26.54 17.78 -12.49
C ALA A 188 25.19 17.08 -12.63
N GLU A 189 25.04 16.36 -13.74
CA GLU A 189 23.89 15.51 -14.04
C GLU A 189 23.99 14.25 -13.16
N ALA A 190 23.15 14.16 -12.15
CA ALA A 190 23.03 12.96 -11.32
C ALA A 190 22.22 11.90 -12.09
N ASP A 191 22.89 10.82 -12.47
CA ASP A 191 22.32 9.69 -13.21
C ASP A 191 21.07 9.09 -12.51
N PRO A 192 19.92 9.01 -13.20
CA PRO A 192 18.70 8.38 -12.66
C PRO A 192 18.81 6.85 -12.51
N VAL A 193 19.90 6.24 -13.00
CA VAL A 193 20.18 4.80 -12.91
C VAL A 193 20.54 4.40 -11.48
N ALA A 194 21.19 5.27 -10.70
CA ALA A 194 21.58 4.98 -9.32
C ALA A 194 20.37 4.94 -8.36
N ALA A 195 19.36 5.78 -8.60
CA ALA A 195 18.14 5.81 -7.78
C ALA A 195 17.26 4.57 -8.00
N ALA A 196 17.23 4.02 -9.21
CA ALA A 196 16.50 2.80 -9.52
C ALA A 196 17.16 1.55 -8.90
N ALA A 197 18.50 1.53 -8.79
CA ALA A 197 19.22 0.41 -8.16
C ALA A 197 19.01 0.35 -6.64
N ALA A 198 18.78 1.48 -5.97
CA ALA A 198 18.53 1.53 -4.52
C ALA A 198 17.14 1.00 -4.14
N ALA A 199 16.14 1.15 -5.01
CA ALA A 199 14.77 0.68 -4.75
C ALA A 199 14.57 -0.83 -4.95
N ALA A 200 15.53 -1.53 -5.56
CA ALA A 200 15.48 -2.97 -5.79
C ALA A 200 16.11 -3.81 -4.65
N ARG A 201 16.61 -3.17 -3.58
CA ARG A 201 17.25 -3.82 -2.43
C ARG A 201 16.55 -3.60 -1.08
N ALA A 202 15.32 -3.11 -1.08
CA ALA A 202 14.43 -3.07 0.09
C ALA A 202 13.15 -3.84 -0.24
#